data_AF-A0A352YZH9-F1
#
_entry.id   AF-A0A352YZH9-F1
#
_cell.length_a   1.000
_cell.length_b   1.000
_cell.length_c   1.000
_cell.angle_alpha   90.00
_cell.angle_beta   90.00
_cell.angle_gamma   90.00
#
_symmetry.space_group_name_H-M   'P 1'
#
loop_
_entity.id
_entity.type
_entity.pdbx_description
1 polymer ?
#
loop_
_entity_poly.entity_id
_entity_poly.type
_entity_poly.pdbx_seq_one_letter_code
_entity_poly.pdbx_strand_id
1 'polypeptide(L)'
;MDSVKVKRFDRALTWLLTIVRIVIGWHFLYEGIAKIISSDWSSAPYLAGSKWIFGPLFQQMADSASVIAVVDFLNIWGMILVGLGLMFGLFTRLASAAGALMLLFYFVAYPPFPGYMFGVPAEGAYLWVNRNLIEFFVLVAFTFISKDYLFGLDRLFEKWKNEKARKPIPDTPAADQNKLYRREVIKNLISVPAIGAFAYALYKKRKWDSFEERLLKVEGIDANSGATLLQFNYASLKDLKGQVPKAVINYTDKDGKPAQFELSRIIMGGNLIGGWAHSRDLIYVSKLVKTYHTDEKVIQTLALAEKCGINAIITNPQLGRVHQKYLHEFRGKMKFISDCGINLDFQRGIAMSLAVKSDALYCQGEITDRWASETWNDPLKRTVAQRMELIRKGLEEIRKHGKPAGIGAHKIEAIKTCVEYGLKPDFWVKTCHSHN
;
A
#
# COMPACT_ATOMS: atom_id res chain seq x y z
N MET A 1 -36.20 -36.34 -20.62
CA MET A 1 -35.65 -34.96 -20.57
C MET A 1 -35.61 -34.43 -21.99
N ASP A 2 -36.41 -33.39 -22.32
CA ASP A 2 -36.64 -32.95 -23.71
C ASP A 2 -35.34 -32.62 -24.46
N SER A 3 -35.12 -33.24 -25.62
CA SER A 3 -33.93 -33.05 -26.48
C SER A 3 -33.68 -31.57 -26.86
N VAL A 4 -34.75 -30.76 -26.88
CA VAL A 4 -34.69 -29.31 -27.12
C VAL A 4 -34.11 -28.55 -25.91
N LYS A 5 -34.43 -28.96 -24.67
CA LYS A 5 -33.89 -28.33 -23.45
C LYS A 5 -32.40 -28.59 -23.32
N VAL A 6 -31.96 -29.83 -23.60
CA VAL A 6 -30.53 -30.20 -23.61
C VAL A 6 -29.74 -29.36 -24.60
N LYS A 7 -30.21 -29.24 -25.86
CA LYS A 7 -29.55 -28.41 -26.89
C LYS A 7 -29.51 -26.92 -26.54
N ARG A 8 -30.52 -26.40 -25.84
CA ARG A 8 -30.51 -24.99 -25.36
C ARG A 8 -29.50 -24.80 -24.23
N PHE A 9 -29.44 -25.73 -23.29
CA PHE A 9 -28.49 -25.72 -22.19
C PHE A 9 -27.04 -25.77 -22.68
N ASP A 10 -26.70 -26.71 -23.58
CA ASP A 10 -25.35 -26.81 -24.14
C ASP A 10 -24.91 -25.54 -24.85
N ARG A 11 -25.85 -24.90 -25.57
CA ARG A 11 -25.58 -23.63 -26.25
C ARG A 11 -25.32 -22.52 -25.25
N ALA A 12 -26.14 -22.39 -24.20
CA ALA A 12 -25.95 -21.39 -23.16
C ALA A 12 -24.61 -21.60 -22.42
N LEU A 13 -24.27 -22.85 -22.11
CA LEU A 13 -23.00 -23.22 -21.49
C LEU A 13 -21.81 -22.82 -22.39
N THR A 14 -21.86 -23.12 -23.68
CA THR A 14 -20.81 -22.76 -24.64
C THR A 14 -20.57 -21.25 -24.67
N TRP A 15 -21.65 -20.45 -24.66
CA TRP A 15 -21.56 -18.99 -24.61
C TRP A 15 -20.98 -18.49 -23.31
N LEU A 16 -21.46 -19.02 -22.18
CA LEU A 16 -20.97 -18.64 -20.85
C LEU A 16 -19.46 -18.90 -20.72
N LEU A 17 -19.02 -20.12 -21.05
CA LEU A 17 -17.61 -20.51 -20.98
C LEU A 17 -16.74 -19.65 -21.92
N THR A 18 -17.24 -19.34 -23.12
CA THR A 18 -16.52 -18.47 -24.06
C THR A 18 -16.37 -17.05 -23.50
N ILE A 19 -17.43 -16.48 -22.91
CA ILE A 19 -17.39 -15.13 -22.33
C ILE A 19 -16.43 -15.09 -21.14
N VAL A 20 -16.53 -16.06 -20.22
CA VAL A 20 -15.63 -16.15 -19.06
C VAL A 20 -14.16 -16.24 -19.52
N ARG A 21 -13.87 -17.09 -20.52
CA ARG A 21 -12.53 -17.19 -21.10
C ARG A 21 -12.03 -15.86 -21.65
N ILE A 22 -12.88 -15.13 -22.39
CA ILE A 22 -12.52 -13.83 -22.97
C ILE A 22 -12.28 -12.78 -21.88
N VAL A 23 -13.10 -12.75 -20.82
CA VAL A 23 -12.94 -11.81 -19.69
C VAL A 23 -11.64 -12.05 -18.93
N ILE A 24 -11.27 -13.32 -18.71
CA ILE A 24 -9.98 -13.66 -18.09
C ILE A 24 -8.83 -13.29 -19.03
N GLY A 25 -8.95 -13.59 -20.33
CA GLY A 25 -7.97 -13.19 -21.33
C GLY A 25 -7.76 -11.67 -21.40
N TRP A 26 -8.85 -10.91 -21.32
CA TRP A 26 -8.83 -9.45 -21.23
C TRP A 26 -8.03 -8.99 -20.01
N HIS A 27 -8.29 -9.59 -18.85
CA HIS A 27 -7.61 -9.24 -17.61
C HIS A 27 -6.10 -9.46 -17.71
N PHE A 28 -5.67 -10.67 -18.08
CA PHE A 28 -4.25 -11.00 -18.27
C PHE A 28 -3.56 -10.10 -19.31
N LEU A 29 -4.22 -9.87 -20.45
CA LEU A 29 -3.68 -9.03 -21.50
C LEU A 29 -3.48 -7.59 -21.04
N TYR A 30 -4.47 -7.05 -20.31
CA TYR A 30 -4.38 -5.70 -19.75
C TYR A 30 -3.27 -5.60 -18.71
N GLU A 31 -3.18 -6.57 -17.80
CA GLU A 31 -2.13 -6.60 -16.76
C GLU A 31 -0.72 -6.64 -17.33
N GLY A 32 -0.50 -7.40 -18.41
CA GLY A 32 0.79 -7.44 -19.11
C GLY A 32 1.09 -6.14 -19.86
N ILE A 33 0.12 -5.61 -20.61
CA ILE A 33 0.28 -4.34 -21.35
C ILE A 33 0.51 -3.16 -20.40
N ALA A 34 -0.20 -3.11 -19.27
CA ALA A 34 -0.05 -2.06 -18.27
C ALA A 34 1.40 -1.98 -17.75
N LYS A 35 2.05 -3.13 -17.57
CA LYS A 35 3.45 -3.23 -17.11
C LYS A 35 4.46 -2.74 -18.15
N ILE A 36 4.16 -2.88 -19.45
CA ILE A 36 4.97 -2.29 -20.53
C ILE A 36 4.81 -0.77 -20.56
N ILE A 37 3.59 -0.28 -20.30
CA ILE A 37 3.28 1.16 -20.34
C ILE A 37 3.95 1.88 -19.16
N SER A 38 3.99 1.27 -17.99
CA SER A 38 4.75 1.78 -16.85
C SER A 38 6.25 1.55 -17.07
N SER A 39 6.99 2.61 -17.39
CA SER A 39 8.45 2.57 -17.62
C SER A 39 9.25 1.98 -16.46
N ASP A 40 8.72 2.06 -15.24
CA ASP A 40 9.44 1.78 -14.00
C ASP A 40 8.94 0.50 -13.27
N TRP A 41 8.15 -0.34 -13.94
CA TRP A 41 7.65 -1.56 -13.30
C TRP A 41 8.71 -2.65 -13.19
N SER A 42 8.81 -3.27 -12.01
CA SER A 42 9.65 -4.45 -11.77
C SER A 42 9.05 -5.37 -10.70
N SER A 43 9.34 -6.67 -10.79
CA SER A 43 9.00 -7.68 -9.77
C SER A 43 9.92 -7.66 -8.56
N ALA A 44 11.05 -6.94 -8.59
CA ALA A 44 12.03 -6.93 -7.49
C ALA A 44 11.44 -6.56 -6.11
N PRO A 45 10.60 -5.52 -5.97
CA PRO A 45 10.00 -5.19 -4.68
C PRO A 45 9.06 -6.29 -4.18
N TYR A 46 8.33 -6.92 -5.12
CA TYR A 46 7.44 -8.03 -4.82
C TYR A 46 8.24 -9.22 -4.31
N LEU A 47 9.31 -9.65 -4.99
CA LEU A 47 10.12 -10.78 -4.54
C LEU A 47 10.87 -10.51 -3.23
N ALA A 48 11.42 -9.30 -3.05
CA ALA A 48 12.14 -8.92 -1.84
C ALA A 48 11.27 -8.93 -0.56
N GLY A 49 9.97 -8.69 -0.70
CA GLY A 49 9.04 -8.70 0.45
C GLY A 49 8.52 -10.09 0.84
N SER A 50 8.81 -11.15 0.07
CA SER A 50 8.26 -12.49 0.35
C SER A 50 8.86 -13.07 1.62
N LYS A 51 8.00 -13.55 2.53
CA LYS A 51 8.39 -14.10 3.85
C LYS A 51 7.88 -15.52 4.10
N TRP A 52 7.30 -16.16 3.09
CA TRP A 52 6.76 -17.52 3.22
C TRP A 52 7.86 -18.59 3.11
N ILE A 53 7.49 -19.86 2.94
CA ILE A 53 8.39 -21.03 2.91
C ILE A 53 9.56 -20.85 1.93
N PHE A 54 9.31 -20.21 0.77
CA PHE A 54 10.34 -19.94 -0.24
C PHE A 54 10.87 -18.49 -0.19
N GLY A 55 10.59 -17.74 0.88
CA GLY A 55 11.02 -16.35 1.06
C GLY A 55 12.50 -16.11 0.83
N PRO A 56 13.43 -16.91 1.42
CA PRO A 56 14.86 -16.76 1.18
C PRO A 56 15.26 -16.90 -0.30
N LEU A 57 14.63 -17.83 -1.03
CA LEU A 57 14.87 -18.01 -2.46
C LEU A 57 14.43 -16.78 -3.26
N PHE A 58 13.22 -16.27 -2.99
CA PHE A 58 12.69 -15.08 -3.67
C PHE A 58 13.51 -13.82 -3.35
N GLN A 59 13.98 -13.67 -2.11
CA GLN A 59 14.86 -12.58 -1.70
C GLN A 59 16.22 -12.65 -2.43
N GLN A 60 16.82 -13.84 -2.53
CA GLN A 60 18.04 -14.04 -3.33
C GLN A 60 17.83 -13.71 -4.81
N MET A 61 16.68 -14.06 -5.38
CA MET A 61 16.32 -13.68 -6.75
C MET A 61 16.21 -12.15 -6.90
N ALA A 62 15.71 -11.45 -5.87
CA ALA A 62 15.59 -9.99 -5.86
C ALA A 62 16.92 -9.23 -5.72
N ASP A 63 17.96 -9.90 -5.23
CA ASP A 63 19.31 -9.33 -5.11
C ASP A 63 20.12 -9.43 -6.42
N SER A 64 19.69 -10.29 -7.36
CA SER A 64 20.35 -10.47 -8.65
C SER A 64 19.63 -9.72 -9.77
N ALA A 65 20.29 -8.69 -10.33
CA ALA A 65 19.73 -7.89 -11.42
C ALA A 65 19.43 -8.70 -12.69
N SER A 66 20.27 -9.71 -13.02
CA SER A 66 20.06 -10.56 -14.18
C SER A 66 18.83 -11.48 -14.02
N VAL A 67 18.62 -12.01 -12.81
CA VAL A 67 17.46 -12.84 -12.50
C VAL A 67 16.19 -12.00 -12.56
N ILE A 68 16.19 -10.79 -11.99
CA ILE A 68 15.06 -9.86 -12.06
C ILE A 68 14.69 -9.53 -13.50
N ALA A 69 15.66 -9.23 -14.37
CA ALA A 69 15.37 -8.95 -15.78
C ALA A 69 14.66 -10.11 -16.48
N VAL A 70 15.07 -11.35 -16.19
CA VAL A 70 14.42 -12.56 -16.73
C VAL A 70 13.01 -12.73 -16.15
N VAL A 71 12.83 -12.56 -14.85
CA VAL A 71 11.51 -12.68 -14.19
C VAL A 71 10.55 -11.62 -14.73
N ASP A 72 10.99 -10.37 -14.86
CA ASP A 72 10.19 -9.26 -15.37
C ASP A 72 9.76 -9.54 -16.81
N PHE A 73 10.70 -9.98 -17.66
CA PHE A 73 10.42 -10.37 -19.03
C PHE A 73 9.38 -11.51 -19.10
N LEU A 74 9.62 -12.60 -18.37
CA LEU A 74 8.72 -13.76 -18.37
C LEU A 74 7.34 -13.41 -17.83
N ASN A 75 7.26 -12.55 -16.81
CA ASN A 75 5.99 -12.15 -16.23
C ASN A 75 5.18 -11.29 -17.20
N ILE A 76 5.79 -10.24 -17.76
CA ILE A 76 5.14 -9.32 -18.71
C ILE A 76 4.67 -10.08 -19.94
N TRP A 77 5.57 -10.79 -20.61
CA TRP A 77 5.25 -11.49 -21.84
C TRP A 77 4.38 -12.72 -21.62
N GLY A 78 4.56 -13.42 -20.49
CA GLY A 78 3.70 -14.52 -20.09
C GLY A 78 2.24 -14.08 -19.96
N MET A 79 1.98 -12.97 -19.26
CA MET A 79 0.63 -12.41 -19.15
C MET A 79 0.04 -12.01 -20.50
N ILE A 80 0.83 -11.37 -21.36
CA ILE A 80 0.38 -10.97 -22.70
C ILE A 80 0.04 -12.19 -23.56
N LEU A 81 0.91 -13.19 -23.61
CA LEU A 81 0.70 -14.39 -24.43
C LEU A 81 -0.48 -15.22 -23.93
N VAL A 82 -0.62 -15.38 -22.60
CA VAL A 82 -1.79 -16.02 -22.00
C VAL A 82 -3.06 -15.23 -22.32
N GLY A 83 -3.03 -13.91 -22.15
CA GLY A 83 -4.15 -13.03 -22.44
C GLY A 83 -4.61 -13.13 -23.89
N LEU A 84 -3.69 -13.05 -24.85
CA LEU A 84 -3.97 -13.23 -26.28
C LEU A 84 -4.50 -14.62 -26.58
N GLY A 85 -3.87 -15.68 -26.05
CA GLY A 85 -4.32 -17.07 -26.25
C GLY A 85 -5.76 -17.29 -25.80
N LEU A 86 -6.12 -16.76 -24.63
CA LEU A 86 -7.49 -16.85 -24.10
C LEU A 86 -8.48 -15.94 -24.82
N MET A 87 -8.07 -14.74 -25.25
CA MET A 87 -8.95 -13.84 -26.01
C MET A 87 -9.29 -14.40 -27.39
N PHE A 88 -8.27 -14.85 -28.14
CA PHE A 88 -8.45 -15.46 -29.46
C PHE A 88 -9.05 -16.86 -29.39
N GLY A 89 -8.91 -17.54 -28.23
CA GLY A 89 -9.23 -18.96 -28.12
C GLY A 89 -8.26 -19.80 -28.94
N LEU A 90 -6.97 -19.49 -28.87
CA LEU A 90 -5.88 -20.16 -29.56
C LEU A 90 -4.97 -20.81 -28.52
N PHE A 91 -4.74 -22.11 -28.64
CA PHE A 91 -4.05 -22.94 -27.66
C PHE A 91 -4.64 -22.78 -26.25
N THR A 92 -5.97 -22.71 -26.15
CA THR A 92 -6.72 -22.34 -24.93
C THR A 92 -6.27 -23.15 -23.72
N ARG A 93 -6.13 -24.49 -23.86
CA ARG A 93 -5.70 -25.36 -22.75
C ARG A 93 -4.28 -25.03 -22.26
N LEU A 94 -3.36 -24.75 -23.18
CA LEU A 94 -1.98 -24.39 -22.86
C LEU A 94 -1.93 -23.00 -22.23
N ALA A 95 -2.65 -22.02 -22.79
CA ALA A 95 -2.77 -20.68 -22.24
C ALA A 95 -3.38 -20.72 -20.83
N SER A 96 -4.40 -21.55 -20.60
CA SER A 96 -5.01 -21.75 -19.28
C SER A 96 -4.06 -22.39 -18.29
N ALA A 97 -3.31 -23.42 -18.70
CA ALA A 97 -2.34 -24.08 -17.84
C ALA A 97 -1.18 -23.13 -17.47
N ALA A 98 -0.67 -22.37 -18.44
CA ALA A 98 0.36 -21.36 -18.21
C ALA A 98 -0.14 -20.25 -17.27
N GLY A 99 -1.34 -19.72 -17.50
CA GLY A 99 -1.95 -18.70 -16.65
C GLY A 99 -2.19 -19.19 -15.21
N ALA A 100 -2.67 -20.43 -15.06
CA ALA A 100 -2.81 -21.07 -13.74
C ALA A 100 -1.46 -21.23 -13.04
N LEU A 101 -0.42 -21.68 -13.77
CA LEU A 101 0.93 -21.80 -13.22
C LEU A 101 1.49 -20.43 -12.77
N MET A 102 1.26 -19.37 -13.55
CA MET A 102 1.66 -18.02 -13.16
C MET A 102 0.98 -17.58 -11.86
N LEU A 103 -0.35 -17.72 -11.77
CA LEU A 103 -1.10 -17.38 -10.55
C LEU A 103 -0.67 -18.23 -9.34
N LEU A 104 -0.30 -19.49 -9.57
CA LEU A 104 0.27 -20.34 -8.53
C LEU A 104 1.60 -19.75 -8.00
N PHE A 105 2.49 -19.25 -8.86
CA PHE A 105 3.71 -18.59 -8.40
C PHE A 105 3.43 -17.33 -7.57
N TYR A 106 2.44 -16.52 -7.97
CA TYR A 106 1.99 -15.38 -7.15
C TYR A 106 1.47 -15.83 -5.77
N PHE A 107 0.68 -16.91 -5.73
CA PHE A 107 0.16 -17.47 -4.49
C PHE A 107 1.28 -18.02 -3.60
N VAL A 108 2.27 -18.71 -4.18
CA VAL A 108 3.40 -19.28 -3.43
C VAL A 108 4.32 -18.19 -2.87
N ALA A 109 4.50 -17.09 -3.60
CA ALA A 109 5.27 -15.94 -3.15
C ALA A 109 4.56 -15.20 -2.00
N TYR A 110 3.24 -15.05 -2.08
CA TYR A 110 2.42 -14.38 -1.06
C TYR A 110 1.09 -15.12 -0.86
N PRO A 111 1.06 -16.14 0.01
CA PRO A 111 -0.19 -16.80 0.33
C PRO A 111 -1.08 -15.81 1.11
N PRO A 112 -2.40 -15.81 0.88
CA PRO A 112 -3.36 -14.92 1.53
C PRO A 112 -3.64 -15.36 2.99
N PHE A 113 -2.57 -15.51 3.77
CA PHE A 113 -2.57 -15.87 5.19
C PHE A 113 -2.24 -14.63 6.02
N PRO A 114 -2.92 -14.39 7.15
CA PRO A 114 -2.59 -13.30 8.06
C PRO A 114 -1.11 -13.33 8.46
N GLY A 115 -0.42 -12.19 8.37
CA GLY A 115 1.00 -12.04 8.73
C GLY A 115 2.01 -12.22 7.58
N TYR A 116 1.63 -12.84 6.45
CA TYR A 116 2.54 -13.10 5.32
C TYR A 116 2.34 -12.16 4.11
N MET A 117 1.33 -11.30 4.15
CA MET A 117 1.03 -10.30 3.11
C MET A 117 1.79 -8.97 3.28
N PHE A 118 2.89 -8.97 4.05
CA PHE A 118 3.59 -7.75 4.42
C PHE A 118 4.38 -7.19 3.22
N GLY A 119 4.07 -5.98 2.77
CA GLY A 119 4.78 -5.31 1.67
C GLY A 119 4.06 -5.35 0.31
N VAL A 120 2.92 -6.04 0.19
CA VAL A 120 2.09 -6.03 -1.03
C VAL A 120 0.83 -5.19 -0.79
N PRO A 121 0.44 -4.28 -1.70
CA PRO A 121 -0.85 -3.60 -1.64
C PRO A 121 -1.98 -4.65 -1.64
N ALA A 122 -2.70 -4.78 -0.53
CA ALA A 122 -3.86 -5.65 -0.47
C ALA A 122 -5.04 -4.97 -1.15
N GLU A 123 -5.55 -5.53 -2.25
CA GLU A 123 -6.70 -5.02 -3.00
C GLU A 123 -8.06 -5.24 -2.29
N GLY A 124 -8.05 -5.62 -1.00
CA GLY A 124 -9.26 -5.85 -0.21
C GLY A 124 -9.01 -6.68 1.06
N ALA A 125 -10.03 -6.75 1.93
CA ALA A 125 -10.03 -7.59 3.12
C ALA A 125 -10.63 -8.96 2.79
N TYR A 126 -9.79 -9.88 2.29
CA TYR A 126 -10.18 -11.26 1.99
C TYR A 126 -9.85 -12.18 3.17
N LEU A 127 -10.75 -13.11 3.51
CA LEU A 127 -10.50 -14.08 4.60
C LEU A 127 -9.45 -15.14 4.19
N TRP A 128 -9.67 -15.80 3.05
CA TRP A 128 -8.75 -16.79 2.46
C TRP A 128 -8.80 -16.80 0.93
N VAL A 129 -9.98 -16.54 0.35
CA VAL A 129 -10.21 -16.58 -1.10
C VAL A 129 -10.14 -15.17 -1.68
N ASN A 130 -9.08 -14.90 -2.44
CA ASN A 130 -8.91 -13.65 -3.18
C ASN A 130 -9.22 -13.85 -4.67
N ARG A 131 -9.25 -12.74 -5.43
CA ARG A 131 -9.50 -12.74 -6.88
C ARG A 131 -8.57 -13.69 -7.65
N ASN A 132 -7.27 -13.64 -7.34
CA ASN A 132 -6.26 -14.46 -8.01
C ASN A 132 -6.51 -15.96 -7.82
N LEU A 133 -6.94 -16.36 -6.62
CA LEU A 133 -7.26 -17.76 -6.31
C LEU A 133 -8.52 -18.23 -7.06
N ILE A 134 -9.55 -17.37 -7.18
CA ILE A 134 -10.74 -17.67 -7.99
C ILE A 134 -10.34 -17.85 -9.45
N GLU A 135 -9.57 -16.91 -10.00
CA GLU A 135 -9.13 -16.95 -11.39
C GLU A 135 -8.24 -18.17 -11.69
N PHE A 136 -7.38 -18.55 -10.73
CA PHE A 136 -6.59 -19.78 -10.78
C PHE A 136 -7.47 -21.03 -10.96
N PHE A 137 -8.46 -21.24 -10.09
CA PHE A 137 -9.34 -22.42 -10.19
C PHE A 137 -10.16 -22.43 -11.48
N VAL A 138 -10.59 -21.26 -11.95
CA VAL A 138 -11.30 -21.16 -13.23
C VAL A 138 -10.38 -21.54 -14.40
N LEU A 139 -9.14 -21.06 -14.42
CA LEU A 139 -8.15 -21.44 -15.44
C LEU A 139 -7.81 -22.94 -15.39
N VAL A 140 -7.67 -23.52 -14.20
CA VAL A 140 -7.52 -24.97 -14.03
C VAL A 140 -8.73 -25.72 -14.62
N ALA A 141 -9.96 -25.22 -14.44
CA ALA A 141 -11.11 -25.86 -15.09
C ALA A 141 -10.99 -25.81 -16.64
N PHE A 142 -10.55 -24.68 -17.21
CA PHE A 142 -10.35 -24.55 -18.66
C PHE A 142 -9.26 -25.45 -19.25
N THR A 143 -8.31 -25.97 -18.45
CA THR A 143 -7.33 -26.95 -18.96
C THR A 143 -7.98 -28.29 -19.33
N PHE A 144 -9.10 -28.64 -18.69
CA PHE A 144 -9.81 -29.90 -18.90
C PHE A 144 -11.00 -29.80 -19.86
N ILE A 145 -11.54 -28.60 -20.08
CA ILE A 145 -12.68 -28.38 -20.98
C ILE A 145 -12.31 -28.70 -22.44
N SER A 146 -13.23 -29.35 -23.18
CA SER A 146 -13.06 -29.59 -24.62
C SER A 146 -13.21 -28.31 -25.44
N LYS A 147 -12.43 -28.21 -26.53
CA LYS A 147 -12.51 -27.12 -27.51
C LYS A 147 -13.91 -26.97 -28.11
N ASP A 148 -14.71 -28.04 -28.13
CA ASP A 148 -16.08 -28.03 -28.66
C ASP A 148 -17.04 -27.13 -27.87
N TYR A 149 -16.78 -26.96 -26.57
CA TYR A 149 -17.58 -26.13 -25.67
C TYR A 149 -17.10 -24.67 -25.65
N LEU A 150 -16.15 -24.30 -26.51
CA LEU A 150 -15.57 -22.96 -26.55
C LEU A 150 -15.58 -22.44 -28.00
N PHE A 151 -16.14 -21.26 -28.23
CA PHE A 151 -15.96 -20.61 -29.52
C PHE A 151 -14.58 -19.96 -29.59
N GLY A 152 -13.86 -20.14 -30.69
CA GLY A 152 -12.52 -19.58 -30.86
C GLY A 152 -11.75 -20.22 -31.99
N LEU A 153 -10.50 -19.78 -32.17
CA LEU A 153 -9.64 -20.27 -33.25
C LEU A 153 -9.33 -21.76 -33.13
N ASP A 154 -9.16 -22.31 -31.92
CA ASP A 154 -8.91 -23.74 -31.69
C ASP A 154 -9.97 -24.63 -32.33
N ARG A 155 -11.24 -24.27 -32.16
CA ARG A 155 -12.39 -25.00 -32.72
C ARG A 155 -12.46 -24.85 -34.23
N LEU A 156 -12.10 -23.68 -34.76
CA LEU A 156 -12.06 -23.42 -36.21
C LEU A 156 -10.96 -24.25 -36.88
N PHE A 157 -9.75 -24.28 -36.30
CA PHE A 157 -8.62 -25.05 -36.81
C PHE A 157 -8.91 -26.55 -36.84
N GLU A 158 -9.53 -27.08 -35.79
CA GLU A 158 -9.88 -28.49 -35.71
C GLU A 158 -10.92 -28.89 -36.75
N LYS A 159 -11.96 -28.07 -36.94
CA LYS A 159 -12.96 -28.29 -37.99
C LYS A 159 -12.36 -28.21 -39.38
N TRP A 160 -11.53 -27.20 -39.66
CA TRP A 160 -10.86 -27.06 -40.95
C TRP A 160 -9.96 -28.27 -41.27
N LYS A 161 -9.25 -28.80 -40.27
CA LYS A 161 -8.46 -30.03 -40.40
C LYS A 161 -9.34 -31.25 -40.70
N ASN A 162 -10.47 -31.38 -40.00
CA ASN A 162 -11.38 -32.52 -40.16
C ASN A 162 -12.19 -32.47 -41.47
N GLU A 163 -12.55 -31.29 -41.97
CA GLU A 163 -13.19 -31.09 -43.29
C GLU A 163 -12.25 -31.48 -44.43
N LYS A 164 -10.96 -31.12 -44.34
CA LYS A 164 -9.96 -31.59 -45.32
C LYS A 164 -9.78 -33.11 -45.31
N ALA A 165 -10.04 -33.75 -44.17
CA ALA A 165 -9.89 -35.19 -44.01
C ALA A 165 -11.14 -36.01 -44.42
N ARG A 166 -12.32 -35.39 -44.53
CA ARG A 166 -13.57 -36.08 -44.88
C ARG A 166 -14.28 -35.37 -46.04
N LYS A 167 -14.33 -36.00 -47.21
CA LYS A 167 -15.22 -35.54 -48.31
C LYS A 167 -16.69 -35.66 -47.84
N PRO A 168 -17.54 -34.63 -47.99
CA PRO A 168 -18.91 -34.67 -47.51
C PRO A 168 -19.76 -35.68 -48.30
N ILE A 169 -20.60 -36.44 -47.59
CA ILE A 169 -21.67 -37.29 -48.13
C ILE A 169 -22.86 -36.38 -48.49
N PRO A 170 -23.54 -36.56 -49.64
CA PRO A 170 -24.33 -35.52 -50.31
C PRO A 170 -25.77 -35.34 -49.80
N ASP A 171 -26.04 -35.50 -48.51
CA ASP A 171 -27.42 -35.51 -47.99
C ASP A 171 -27.98 -34.11 -47.65
N THR A 172 -27.27 -33.02 -47.93
CA THR A 172 -27.75 -31.64 -47.68
C THR A 172 -27.51 -30.72 -48.88
N PRO A 173 -28.48 -29.86 -49.28
CA PRO A 173 -28.29 -28.91 -50.37
C PRO A 173 -27.10 -27.98 -50.13
N ALA A 174 -26.25 -27.78 -51.14
CA ALA A 174 -25.02 -26.98 -51.03
C ALA A 174 -25.25 -25.54 -50.50
N ALA A 175 -26.43 -24.96 -50.76
CA ALA A 175 -26.81 -23.64 -50.26
C ALA A 175 -26.98 -23.60 -48.73
N ASP A 176 -27.59 -24.64 -48.13
CA ASP A 176 -27.80 -24.72 -46.69
C ASP A 176 -26.52 -25.06 -45.93
N GLN A 177 -25.64 -25.89 -46.53
CA GLN A 177 -24.31 -26.16 -45.98
C GLN A 177 -23.47 -24.88 -45.88
N ASN A 178 -23.46 -24.05 -46.93
CA ASN A 178 -22.76 -22.76 -46.93
C ASN A 178 -23.29 -21.78 -45.87
N LYS A 179 -24.61 -21.75 -45.65
CA LYS A 179 -25.23 -20.86 -44.65
C LYS A 179 -24.91 -21.30 -43.22
N LEU A 180 -24.94 -22.60 -42.95
CA LEU A 180 -24.55 -23.17 -41.65
C LEU A 180 -23.06 -22.94 -41.36
N TYR A 181 -22.20 -23.17 -42.37
CA TYR A 181 -20.76 -22.93 -42.28
C TYR A 181 -20.43 -21.46 -41.97
N ARG A 182 -21.01 -20.51 -42.71
CA ARG A 182 -20.83 -19.06 -42.46
C ARG A 182 -21.21 -18.68 -41.02
N ARG A 183 -22.35 -19.19 -40.53
CA ARG A 183 -22.83 -18.90 -39.17
C ARG A 183 -21.88 -19.46 -38.10
N GLU A 184 -21.26 -20.61 -38.35
CA GLU A 184 -20.27 -21.18 -37.44
C GLU A 184 -18.95 -20.43 -37.46
N VAL A 185 -18.46 -20.01 -38.62
CA VAL A 185 -17.26 -19.17 -38.74
C VAL A 185 -17.45 -17.87 -37.96
N ILE A 186 -18.60 -17.19 -38.13
CA ILE A 186 -18.91 -15.95 -37.40
C ILE A 186 -18.88 -16.16 -35.89
N LYS A 187 -19.43 -17.27 -35.37
CA LYS A 187 -19.39 -17.56 -33.93
C LYS A 187 -17.98 -17.75 -33.41
N ASN A 188 -17.10 -18.42 -34.17
CA ASN A 188 -15.71 -18.64 -33.77
C ASN A 188 -14.84 -17.38 -33.89
N LEU A 189 -15.29 -16.36 -34.64
CA LEU A 189 -14.67 -15.04 -34.73
C LEU A 189 -15.16 -14.05 -33.68
N ILE A 190 -15.83 -14.51 -32.62
CA ILE A 190 -16.27 -13.66 -31.51
C ILE A 190 -15.11 -12.94 -30.79
N SER A 191 -13.89 -13.45 -30.92
CA SER A 191 -12.68 -12.79 -30.43
C SER A 191 -12.44 -11.43 -31.10
N VAL A 192 -12.82 -11.26 -32.37
CA VAL A 192 -12.59 -10.02 -33.13
C VAL A 192 -13.28 -8.79 -32.51
N PRO A 193 -14.61 -8.80 -32.26
CA PRO A 193 -15.25 -7.67 -31.59
C PRO A 193 -14.75 -7.49 -30.14
N ALA A 194 -14.40 -8.57 -29.44
CA ALA A 194 -13.83 -8.47 -28.09
C ALA A 194 -12.47 -7.75 -28.07
N ILE A 195 -11.60 -8.02 -29.07
CA ILE A 195 -10.32 -7.34 -29.22
C ILE A 195 -10.50 -5.89 -29.67
N GLY A 196 -11.45 -5.62 -30.57
CA GLY A 196 -11.82 -4.26 -30.94
C GLY A 196 -12.26 -3.45 -29.72
N ALA A 197 -13.10 -4.04 -28.86
CA ALA A 197 -13.52 -3.44 -27.60
C ALA A 197 -12.33 -3.23 -26.64
N PHE A 198 -11.39 -4.19 -26.57
CA PHE A 198 -10.17 -4.08 -25.77
C PHE A 198 -9.30 -2.91 -26.22
N ALA A 199 -9.00 -2.84 -27.52
CA ALA A 199 -8.19 -1.79 -28.10
C ALA A 199 -8.85 -0.41 -27.89
N TYR A 200 -10.17 -0.31 -28.08
CA TYR A 200 -10.92 0.91 -27.82
C TYR A 200 -10.88 1.32 -26.33
N ALA A 201 -11.08 0.36 -25.42
CA ALA A 201 -11.02 0.62 -23.97
C ALA A 201 -9.62 1.06 -23.54
N LEU A 202 -8.57 0.39 -24.04
CA LEU A 202 -7.18 0.76 -23.78
C LEU A 202 -6.86 2.16 -24.33
N TYR A 203 -7.31 2.46 -25.56
CA TYR A 203 -7.14 3.78 -26.17
C TYR A 203 -7.85 4.88 -25.39
N LYS A 204 -9.11 4.65 -25.01
CA LYS A 204 -9.89 5.61 -24.22
C LYS A 204 -9.27 5.81 -22.84
N LYS A 205 -8.78 4.75 -22.20
CA LYS A 205 -8.09 4.82 -20.91
C LYS A 205 -6.78 5.59 -21.00
N ARG A 206 -6.04 5.49 -22.12
CA ARG A 206 -4.82 6.30 -22.38
C ARG A 206 -5.12 7.76 -22.71
N LYS A 207 -6.27 8.05 -23.32
CA LYS A 207 -6.72 9.43 -23.62
C LYS A 207 -7.42 10.11 -22.45
N TRP A 208 -7.72 9.36 -21.39
CA TRP A 208 -8.25 9.91 -20.15
C TRP A 208 -7.12 10.57 -19.37
N ASP A 209 -6.44 11.54 -19.99
CA ASP A 209 -5.64 12.52 -19.28
C ASP A 209 -6.62 13.26 -18.38
N SER A 210 -6.39 13.24 -17.06
CA SER A 210 -7.19 14.09 -16.17
C SER A 210 -6.98 15.54 -16.61
N PHE A 211 -8.02 16.36 -16.56
CA PHE A 211 -7.92 17.78 -16.91
C PHE A 211 -6.82 18.48 -16.07
N GLU A 212 -6.53 17.96 -14.88
CA GLU A 212 -5.46 18.41 -13.99
C GLU A 212 -4.06 18.02 -14.50
N GLU A 213 -3.90 16.84 -15.10
CA GLU A 213 -2.62 16.33 -15.61
C GLU A 213 -2.08 17.14 -16.81
N ARG A 214 -2.98 17.74 -17.61
CA ARG A 214 -2.65 18.71 -18.66
C ARG A 214 -2.23 20.08 -18.12
N LEU A 215 -2.78 20.50 -16.98
CA LEU A 215 -2.42 21.75 -16.30
C LEU A 215 -1.06 21.64 -15.60
N LEU A 216 -0.69 20.45 -15.15
CA LEU A 216 0.58 20.18 -14.45
C LEU A 216 1.81 20.02 -15.36
N LYS A 217 1.63 19.87 -16.68
CA LYS A 217 2.73 19.79 -17.67
C LYS A 217 3.20 21.15 -18.18
N VAL A 218 2.66 22.26 -17.67
CA VAL A 218 3.16 23.59 -17.97
C VAL A 218 4.41 23.82 -17.12
N GLU A 219 5.58 23.79 -17.75
CA GLU A 219 6.85 24.15 -17.11
C GLU A 219 6.75 25.57 -16.54
N GLY A 220 7.06 25.72 -15.25
CA GLY A 220 7.39 27.02 -14.66
C GLY A 220 6.41 27.65 -13.68
N ILE A 221 5.60 26.88 -12.93
CA ILE A 221 4.83 27.45 -11.81
C ILE A 221 5.12 26.69 -10.51
N ASP A 222 5.93 27.33 -9.67
CA ASP A 222 6.14 26.98 -8.27
C ASP A 222 4.88 27.30 -7.44
N ALA A 223 4.43 26.32 -6.66
CA ALA A 223 3.38 26.37 -5.62
C ALA A 223 1.91 26.53 -6.04
N ASN A 224 1.10 25.47 -5.90
CA ASN A 224 0.17 25.35 -4.76
C ASN A 224 -0.68 24.05 -4.75
N SER A 225 -1.05 23.71 -3.51
CA SER A 225 -1.96 22.68 -2.99
C SER A 225 -3.01 22.05 -3.93
N GLY A 226 -2.93 20.73 -4.06
CA GLY A 226 -3.97 19.84 -4.58
C GLY A 226 -3.47 18.40 -4.47
N ALA A 227 -4.32 17.44 -4.12
CA ALA A 227 -3.96 16.06 -3.79
C ALA A 227 -3.23 15.37 -4.96
N THR A 228 -1.90 15.47 -4.96
CA THR A 228 -1.06 14.96 -6.03
C THR A 228 -1.07 13.43 -5.98
N LEU A 229 -1.74 12.81 -6.95
CA LEU A 229 -1.38 11.47 -7.39
C LEU A 229 0.02 11.56 -8.00
N LEU A 230 1.02 11.51 -7.13
CA LEU A 230 2.40 11.35 -7.54
C LEU A 230 2.46 10.09 -8.38
N GLN A 231 2.94 10.20 -9.62
CA GLN A 231 3.55 9.10 -10.32
C GLN A 231 4.66 8.61 -9.38
N PHE A 232 4.37 7.57 -8.60
CA PHE A 232 5.30 7.07 -7.60
C PHE A 232 6.43 6.36 -8.31
N ASN A 233 7.45 7.11 -8.72
CA ASN A 233 8.80 6.56 -8.75
C ASN A 233 9.17 6.31 -7.28
N TYR A 234 8.83 5.12 -6.80
CA TYR A 234 9.18 4.70 -5.45
C TYR A 234 10.69 4.58 -5.39
N ALA A 235 11.34 5.61 -4.84
CA ALA A 235 12.72 5.48 -4.39
C ALA A 235 12.80 4.25 -3.50
N SER A 236 13.65 3.31 -3.90
CA SER A 236 13.91 2.10 -3.16
C SER A 236 14.96 2.36 -2.09
N LEU A 237 15.09 1.45 -1.13
CA LEU A 237 16.17 1.52 -0.14
C LEU A 237 17.57 1.49 -0.80
N LYS A 238 17.70 0.98 -2.02
CA LYS A 238 18.95 0.95 -2.78
C LYS A 238 19.34 2.34 -3.30
N ASP A 239 18.38 3.26 -3.40
CA ASP A 239 18.58 4.64 -3.89
C ASP A 239 19.01 5.61 -2.78
N LEU A 240 19.18 5.13 -1.55
CA LEU A 240 19.67 5.94 -0.43
C LEU A 240 21.12 6.37 -0.68
N LYS A 241 21.31 7.68 -0.89
CA LYS A 241 22.64 8.29 -1.11
C LYS A 241 23.50 8.38 0.17
N GLY A 242 22.92 8.12 1.34
CA GLY A 242 23.59 8.24 2.63
C GLY A 242 22.62 8.09 3.80
N GLN A 243 23.15 8.21 5.01
CA GLN A 243 22.36 8.18 6.25
C GLN A 243 21.95 9.58 6.68
N VAL A 244 20.79 9.69 7.33
CA VAL A 244 20.34 10.95 7.93
C VAL A 244 21.36 11.41 8.99
N PRO A 245 21.84 12.67 8.93
CA PRO A 245 22.76 13.19 9.93
C PRO A 245 22.17 13.09 11.34
N LYS A 246 23.03 12.90 12.33
CA LYS A 246 22.62 12.79 13.73
C LYS A 246 22.96 14.04 14.54
N ALA A 247 22.25 14.21 15.64
CA ALA A 247 22.43 15.25 16.65
C ALA A 247 22.29 14.62 18.04
N VAL A 248 22.68 15.36 19.08
CA VAL A 248 22.66 14.87 20.46
C VAL A 248 21.96 15.90 21.35
N ILE A 249 21.08 15.41 22.21
CA ILE A 249 20.57 16.16 23.37
C ILE A 249 21.37 15.70 24.59
N ASN A 250 22.03 16.65 25.26
CA ASN A 250 22.72 16.38 26.52
C ASN A 250 21.72 16.45 27.67
N TYR A 251 21.76 15.49 28.59
CA TYR A 251 20.89 15.45 29.76
C TYR A 251 21.61 14.78 30.93
N THR A 252 20.96 14.73 32.09
CA THR A 252 21.46 14.04 33.27
C THR A 252 20.73 12.71 33.46
N ASP A 253 21.47 11.62 33.59
CA ASP A 253 20.87 10.30 33.84
C ASP A 253 20.37 10.13 35.28
N LYS A 254 19.78 8.96 35.56
CA LYS A 254 19.21 8.63 36.87
C LYS A 254 20.24 8.66 38.02
N ASP A 255 21.52 8.52 37.71
CA ASP A 255 22.62 8.46 38.68
C ASP A 255 23.32 9.83 38.79
N GLY A 256 22.77 10.88 38.17
CA GLY A 256 23.32 12.23 38.20
C GLY A 256 24.48 12.45 37.22
N LYS A 257 24.74 11.52 36.29
CA LYS A 257 25.87 11.59 35.37
C LYS A 257 25.46 12.27 34.05
N PRO A 258 26.39 13.00 33.39
CA PRO A 258 26.16 13.49 32.04
C PRO A 258 25.90 12.34 31.07
N ALA A 259 24.82 12.44 30.30
CA ALA A 259 24.40 11.46 29.33
C ALA A 259 23.99 12.13 28.00
N GLN A 260 23.97 11.33 26.94
CA GLN A 260 23.72 11.78 25.57
C GLN A 260 22.56 11.02 24.95
N PHE A 261 21.62 11.76 24.38
CA PHE A 261 20.48 11.22 23.66
C PHE A 261 20.63 11.52 22.17
N GLU A 262 21.17 10.54 21.43
CA GLU A 262 21.44 10.64 19.99
C GLU A 262 20.15 10.50 19.15
N LEU A 263 19.90 11.48 18.28
CA LEU A 263 18.73 11.58 17.41
C LEU A 263 19.12 11.82 15.96
N SER A 264 18.37 11.28 15.02
CA SER A 264 18.41 11.74 13.62
C SER A 264 17.92 13.19 13.54
N ARG A 265 18.52 14.01 12.69
CA ARG A 265 18.10 15.41 12.46
C ARG A 265 16.71 15.53 11.83
N ILE A 266 16.19 14.43 11.30
CA ILE A 266 14.80 14.27 10.90
C ILE A 266 14.15 13.33 11.92
N ILE A 267 13.02 13.73 12.48
CA ILE A 267 12.24 12.94 13.45
C ILE A 267 10.86 12.70 12.84
N MET A 268 10.33 11.48 12.99
CA MET A 268 8.97 11.18 12.53
C MET A 268 7.93 11.86 13.40
N GLY A 269 6.97 12.58 12.82
CA GLY A 269 5.76 13.03 13.52
C GLY A 269 4.70 11.94 13.60
N GLY A 270 4.00 11.82 14.73
CA GLY A 270 3.02 10.75 14.94
C GLY A 270 1.54 11.12 14.90
N ASN A 271 1.15 12.34 14.51
CA ASN A 271 -0.28 12.73 14.48
C ASN A 271 -1.11 11.87 13.53
N LEU A 272 -0.59 11.63 12.31
CA LEU A 272 -1.24 10.75 11.33
C LEU A 272 -1.28 9.29 11.81
N ILE A 273 -0.21 8.86 12.49
CA ILE A 273 -0.09 7.53 13.09
C ILE A 273 -1.14 7.31 14.18
N GLY A 274 -1.52 8.37 14.93
CA GLY A 274 -2.59 8.30 15.92
C GLY A 274 -4.00 8.53 15.41
N GLY A 275 -4.16 8.75 14.11
CA GLY A 275 -5.47 9.02 13.51
C GLY A 275 -6.05 10.37 13.91
N TRP A 276 -5.21 11.31 14.35
CA TRP A 276 -5.60 12.69 14.63
C TRP A 276 -5.28 13.54 13.41
N ALA A 277 -6.33 13.87 12.65
CA ALA A 277 -6.24 14.82 11.55
C ALA A 277 -7.00 16.08 11.93
N HIS A 278 -6.28 17.21 12.00
CA HIS A 278 -6.91 18.52 12.15
C HIS A 278 -7.53 18.91 10.80
N SER A 279 -8.83 18.64 10.65
CA SER A 279 -9.62 19.09 9.50
C SER A 279 -10.51 20.25 9.92
N ARG A 280 -10.52 21.33 9.14
CA ARG A 280 -11.34 22.52 9.44
C ARG A 280 -12.84 22.19 9.43
N ASP A 281 -13.31 21.53 8.37
CA ASP A 281 -14.75 21.39 8.09
C ASP A 281 -15.24 19.94 7.93
N LEU A 282 -14.36 18.93 8.05
CA LEU A 282 -14.67 17.55 7.68
C LEU A 282 -14.60 16.58 8.89
N ILE A 283 -15.72 16.41 9.58
CA ILE A 283 -15.84 15.63 10.82
C ILE A 283 -15.43 14.14 10.65
N TYR A 284 -15.47 13.61 9.42
CA TYR A 284 -15.12 12.20 9.13
C TYR A 284 -13.62 11.95 8.92
N VAL A 285 -12.77 12.97 8.80
CA VAL A 285 -11.35 12.78 8.40
C VAL A 285 -10.58 11.94 9.41
N SER A 286 -10.77 12.18 10.72
CA SER A 286 -10.12 11.35 11.75
C SER A 286 -10.59 9.89 11.70
N LYS A 287 -11.86 9.63 11.36
CA LYS A 287 -12.37 8.26 11.18
C LYS A 287 -11.76 7.60 9.95
N LEU A 288 -11.67 8.33 8.83
CA LEU A 288 -11.03 7.86 7.60
C LEU A 288 -9.54 7.54 7.83
N VAL A 289 -8.80 8.44 8.46
CA VAL A 289 -7.35 8.25 8.75
C VAL A 289 -7.14 7.03 9.65
N LYS A 290 -7.99 6.81 10.66
CA LYS A 290 -7.93 5.60 11.52
C LYS A 290 -8.20 4.31 10.75
N THR A 291 -9.05 4.32 9.71
CA THR A 291 -9.29 3.15 8.86
C THR A 291 -8.09 2.80 7.98
N TYR A 292 -7.29 3.78 7.57
CA TYR A 292 -6.10 3.57 6.73
C TYR A 292 -4.81 3.31 7.54
N HIS A 293 -4.71 3.83 8.76
CA HIS A 293 -3.54 3.66 9.63
C HIS A 293 -3.75 2.50 10.60
N THR A 294 -3.85 1.28 10.07
CA THR A 294 -3.85 0.08 10.91
C THR A 294 -2.50 -0.07 11.63
N ASP A 295 -2.47 -0.83 12.71
CA ASP A 295 -1.23 -1.15 13.44
C ASP A 295 -0.16 -1.68 12.47
N GLU A 296 -0.51 -2.54 11.51
CA GLU A 296 0.44 -3.06 10.52
C GLU A 296 1.02 -1.96 9.63
N LYS A 297 0.19 -1.02 9.18
CA LYS A 297 0.63 0.09 8.33
C LYS A 297 1.55 1.04 9.08
N VAL A 298 1.23 1.35 10.33
CA VAL A 298 2.08 2.14 11.21
C VAL A 298 3.44 1.46 11.39
N ILE A 299 3.44 0.16 11.69
CA ILE A 299 4.67 -0.64 11.85
C ILE A 299 5.50 -0.66 10.55
N GLN A 300 4.87 -0.76 9.38
CA GLN A 300 5.55 -0.64 8.09
C GLN A 300 6.25 0.71 7.95
N THR A 301 5.59 1.80 8.30
CA THR A 301 6.17 3.14 8.22
C THR A 301 7.34 3.29 9.19
N LEU A 302 7.21 2.81 10.43
CA LEU A 302 8.30 2.85 11.42
C LEU A 302 9.52 2.05 10.93
N ALA A 303 9.30 0.84 10.41
CA ALA A 303 10.37 0.00 9.89
C ALA A 303 11.07 0.61 8.68
N LEU A 304 10.31 1.25 7.77
CA LEU A 304 10.88 1.92 6.61
C LEU A 304 11.72 3.13 7.02
N ALA A 305 11.20 3.95 7.94
CA ALA A 305 11.92 5.11 8.44
C ALA A 305 13.23 4.72 9.14
N GLU A 306 13.20 3.64 9.94
CA GLU A 306 14.41 3.10 10.59
C GLU A 306 15.47 2.68 9.57
N LYS A 307 15.05 2.00 8.49
CA LYS A 307 15.94 1.63 7.38
C LYS A 307 16.51 2.84 6.63
N CYS A 308 15.77 3.95 6.57
CA CYS A 308 16.25 5.22 6.03
C CYS A 308 17.16 5.99 6.99
N GLY A 309 17.44 5.47 8.19
CA GLY A 309 18.31 6.10 9.19
C GLY A 309 17.62 7.08 10.13
N ILE A 310 16.29 7.20 10.07
CA ILE A 310 15.50 7.95 11.06
C ILE A 310 15.37 7.07 12.30
N ASN A 311 15.73 7.60 13.47
CA ASN A 311 15.82 6.80 14.69
C ASN A 311 14.85 7.21 15.80
N ALA A 312 13.97 8.19 15.56
CA ALA A 312 13.00 8.63 16.55
C ALA A 312 11.64 9.02 15.95
N ILE A 313 10.61 8.81 16.76
CA ILE A 313 9.24 9.29 16.55
C ILE A 313 8.82 10.19 17.71
N ILE A 314 8.14 11.30 17.41
CA ILE A 314 7.53 12.21 18.38
C ILE A 314 6.01 12.11 18.31
N THR A 315 5.36 11.69 19.42
CA THR A 315 3.91 11.53 19.45
C THR A 315 3.28 11.40 20.85
N ASN A 316 1.97 11.21 20.89
CA ASN A 316 1.19 11.07 22.10
C ASN A 316 1.40 9.71 22.79
N PRO A 317 1.47 9.67 24.14
CA PRO A 317 1.67 8.42 24.88
C PRO A 317 0.61 7.33 24.61
N GLN A 318 -0.59 7.69 24.14
CA GLN A 318 -1.61 6.69 23.75
C GLN A 318 -1.14 5.74 22.63
N LEU A 319 -0.20 6.17 21.79
CA LEU A 319 0.37 5.35 20.72
C LEU A 319 1.54 4.46 21.17
N GLY A 320 1.90 4.55 22.46
CA GLY A 320 2.90 3.68 23.05
C GLY A 320 2.60 2.20 22.85
N ARG A 321 1.32 1.80 22.79
CA ARG A 321 0.93 0.40 22.49
C ARG A 321 1.51 -0.10 21.16
N VAL A 322 1.38 0.68 20.09
CA VAL A 322 1.82 0.28 18.74
C VAL A 322 3.34 0.37 18.62
N HIS A 323 3.94 1.40 19.23
CA HIS A 323 5.40 1.52 19.30
C HIS A 323 6.03 0.35 20.07
N GLN A 324 5.49 -0.02 21.23
CA GLN A 324 5.96 -1.17 22.01
C GLN A 324 5.78 -2.49 21.25
N LYS A 325 4.67 -2.63 20.51
CA LYS A 325 4.47 -3.77 19.60
C LYS A 325 5.58 -3.86 18.55
N TYR A 326 5.94 -2.73 17.92
CA TYR A 326 7.05 -2.66 16.97
C TYR A 326 8.39 -3.07 17.59
N LEU A 327 8.74 -2.54 18.77
CA LEU A 327 9.97 -2.91 19.46
C LEU A 327 10.01 -4.40 19.83
N HIS A 328 8.91 -4.93 20.36
CA HIS A 328 8.85 -6.29 20.87
C HIS A 328 8.81 -7.33 19.74
N GLU A 329 7.85 -7.22 18.81
CA GLU A 329 7.61 -8.23 17.78
C GLU A 329 8.58 -8.11 16.60
N PHE A 330 9.00 -6.89 16.26
CA PHE A 330 9.83 -6.62 15.08
C PHE A 330 11.28 -6.25 15.41
N ARG A 331 11.66 -6.28 16.70
CA ARG A 331 12.99 -5.93 17.19
C ARG A 331 13.47 -4.54 16.72
N GLY A 332 12.52 -3.62 16.53
CA GLY A 332 12.81 -2.25 16.13
C GLY A 332 13.65 -1.51 17.17
N LYS A 333 14.30 -0.42 16.74
CA LYS A 333 15.16 0.44 17.59
C LYS A 333 14.72 1.90 17.62
N MET A 334 13.57 2.20 17.00
CA MET A 334 12.99 3.54 16.97
C MET A 334 12.76 4.07 18.39
N LYS A 335 13.35 5.22 18.72
CA LYS A 335 13.16 5.91 19.99
C LYS A 335 11.81 6.63 20.02
N PHE A 336 11.18 6.69 21.18
CA PHE A 336 9.89 7.35 21.36
C PHE A 336 10.00 8.60 22.23
N ILE A 337 9.80 9.76 21.61
CA ILE A 337 9.68 11.06 22.27
C ILE A 337 8.19 11.32 22.54
N SER A 338 7.80 11.36 23.81
CA SER A 338 6.40 11.53 24.20
C SER A 338 6.05 12.98 24.53
N ASP A 339 4.95 13.47 23.95
CA ASP A 339 4.44 14.82 24.19
C ASP A 339 3.70 15.00 25.52
N CYS A 340 3.47 13.91 26.27
CA CYS A 340 2.72 13.90 27.53
C CYS A 340 1.35 14.60 27.46
N GLY A 341 0.74 14.70 26.28
CA GLY A 341 -0.49 15.45 26.03
C GLY A 341 -1.74 14.70 26.44
N ILE A 342 -2.16 14.77 27.70
CA ILE A 342 -3.36 14.09 28.19
C ILE A 342 -4.27 15.05 28.95
N ASN A 343 -5.39 15.47 28.33
CA ASN A 343 -6.44 16.28 28.97
C ASN A 343 -5.93 17.50 29.75
N LEU A 344 -4.89 18.18 29.24
CA LEU A 344 -4.22 19.30 29.91
C LEU A 344 -3.63 18.97 31.29
N ASP A 345 -3.28 17.70 31.52
CA ASP A 345 -2.67 17.19 32.73
C ASP A 345 -1.29 16.59 32.39
N PHE A 346 -0.25 17.40 32.55
CA PHE A 346 1.11 17.03 32.22
C PHE A 346 1.63 15.88 33.11
N GLN A 347 1.30 15.89 34.40
CA GLN A 347 1.73 14.85 35.36
C GLN A 347 1.14 13.49 35.00
N ARG A 348 -0.15 13.44 34.65
CA ARG A 348 -0.79 12.22 34.14
C ARG A 348 -0.18 11.79 32.81
N GLY A 349 0.12 12.74 31.93
CA GLY A 349 0.85 12.49 30.70
C GLY A 349 2.17 11.77 30.95
N ILE A 350 3.01 12.30 31.84
CA ILE A 350 4.31 11.71 32.23
C ILE A 350 4.13 10.28 32.72
N ALA A 351 3.18 10.04 33.64
CA ALA A 351 2.94 8.71 34.18
C ALA A 351 2.60 7.69 33.07
N MET A 352 1.76 8.10 32.11
CA MET A 352 1.40 7.23 30.99
C MET A 352 2.57 7.00 30.03
N SER A 353 3.36 8.04 29.73
CA SER A 353 4.57 7.96 28.90
C SER A 353 5.63 7.03 29.51
N LEU A 354 5.82 7.06 30.83
CA LEU A 354 6.70 6.15 31.54
C LEU A 354 6.20 4.70 31.48
N ALA A 355 4.89 4.48 31.61
CA ALA A 355 4.29 3.14 31.51
C ALA A 355 4.51 2.50 30.14
N VAL A 356 4.56 3.30 29.07
CA VAL A 356 4.89 2.85 27.71
C VAL A 356 6.37 2.99 27.37
N LYS A 357 7.24 3.13 28.37
CA LYS A 357 8.70 3.19 28.28
C LYS A 357 9.22 4.19 27.24
N SER A 358 8.61 5.36 27.13
CA SER A 358 9.11 6.43 26.25
C SER A 358 10.56 6.81 26.59
N ASP A 359 11.36 7.14 25.58
CA ASP A 359 12.78 7.42 25.72
C ASP A 359 13.07 8.87 26.14
N ALA A 360 12.25 9.82 25.68
CA ALA A 360 12.27 11.22 26.09
C ALA A 360 10.84 11.74 26.26
N LEU A 361 10.66 12.75 27.12
CA LEU A 361 9.34 13.26 27.48
C LEU A 361 9.36 14.79 27.49
N TYR A 362 8.29 15.43 27.06
CA TYR A 362 8.17 16.90 27.13
C TYR A 362 6.76 17.36 27.47
N CYS A 363 6.61 18.58 27.97
CA CYS A 363 5.31 19.22 28.17
C CYS A 363 4.71 19.64 26.83
N GLN A 364 3.56 19.08 26.45
CA GLN A 364 2.91 19.36 25.17
C GLN A 364 2.71 20.86 24.92
N GLY A 365 2.86 21.30 23.67
CA GLY A 365 2.75 22.70 23.29
C GLY A 365 1.45 23.38 23.72
N GLU A 366 0.31 22.70 23.59
CA GLU A 366 -0.99 23.26 23.98
C GLU A 366 -1.10 23.46 25.50
N ILE A 367 -0.54 22.54 26.28
CA ILE A 367 -0.49 22.65 27.75
C ILE A 367 0.34 23.88 28.12
N THR A 368 1.55 23.98 27.58
CA THR A 368 2.46 25.09 27.86
C THR A 368 1.86 26.44 27.45
N ASP A 369 1.28 26.55 26.24
CA ASP A 369 0.70 27.81 25.76
C ASP A 369 -0.45 28.27 26.65
N ARG A 370 -1.34 27.35 27.04
CA ARG A 370 -2.46 27.65 27.94
C ARG A 370 -1.95 27.99 29.34
N TRP A 371 -0.95 27.28 29.84
CA TRP A 371 -0.44 27.45 31.20
C TRP A 371 0.41 28.71 31.39
N ALA A 372 1.12 29.13 30.33
CA ALA A 372 1.88 30.37 30.31
C ALA A 372 0.99 31.61 30.06
N SER A 373 -0.22 31.43 29.51
CA SER A 373 -1.12 32.55 29.23
C SER A 373 -1.82 33.07 30.49
N GLU A 374 -1.74 34.40 30.68
CA GLU A 374 -2.52 35.12 31.68
C GLU A 374 -4.02 35.18 31.35
N THR A 375 -4.36 35.22 30.06
CA THR A 375 -5.75 35.39 29.58
C THR A 375 -6.50 34.06 29.45
N TRP A 376 -5.83 32.92 29.61
CA TRP A 376 -6.49 31.62 29.60
C TRP A 376 -7.24 31.39 30.92
N ASN A 377 -8.54 31.12 30.81
CA ASN A 377 -9.39 30.81 31.95
C ASN A 377 -9.15 29.37 32.42
N ASP A 378 -8.26 29.20 33.40
CA ASP A 378 -7.99 27.91 34.01
C ASP A 378 -9.21 27.40 34.81
N PRO A 379 -9.75 26.21 34.48
CA PRO A 379 -10.87 25.63 35.24
C PRO A 379 -10.59 25.44 36.73
N LEU A 380 -9.32 25.27 37.11
CA LEU A 380 -8.90 25.13 38.51
C LEU A 380 -8.45 26.46 39.15
N LYS A 381 -8.60 27.57 38.43
CA LYS A 381 -8.26 28.94 38.86
C LYS A 381 -6.83 29.10 39.41
N ARG A 382 -5.86 28.36 38.86
CA ARG A 382 -4.46 28.51 39.26
C ARG A 382 -3.85 29.75 38.60
N THR A 383 -2.97 30.42 39.32
CA THR A 383 -2.13 31.50 38.78
C THR A 383 -1.15 30.97 37.74
N VAL A 384 -0.56 31.86 36.92
CA VAL A 384 0.53 31.46 36.00
C VAL A 384 1.69 30.84 36.78
N ALA A 385 2.09 31.43 37.90
CA ALA A 385 3.15 30.91 38.76
C ALA A 385 2.90 29.47 39.22
N GLN A 386 1.68 29.17 39.69
CA GLN A 386 1.30 27.80 40.09
C GLN A 386 1.32 26.82 38.91
N ARG A 387 0.99 27.27 37.69
CA ARG A 387 1.02 26.43 36.49
C ARG A 387 2.46 26.20 36.00
N MET A 388 3.34 27.21 36.05
CA MET A 388 4.77 27.05 35.75
C MET A 388 5.45 26.10 36.73
N GLU A 389 5.07 26.16 38.00
CA GLU A 389 5.52 25.25 39.04
C GLU A 389 5.15 23.78 38.74
N LEU A 390 3.98 23.54 38.15
CA LEU A 390 3.61 22.20 37.68
C LEU A 390 4.52 21.73 36.53
N ILE A 391 4.89 22.61 35.59
CA ILE A 391 5.86 22.26 34.54
C ILE A 391 7.21 21.92 35.16
N ARG A 392 7.71 22.73 36.12
CA ARG A 392 8.97 22.48 36.84
C ARG A 392 9.00 21.09 37.47
N LYS A 393 7.96 20.76 38.25
CA LYS A 393 7.81 19.43 38.88
C LYS A 393 7.78 18.31 37.85
N GLY A 394 7.14 18.53 36.70
CA GLY A 394 7.13 17.56 35.61
C GLY A 394 8.51 17.31 35.02
N LEU A 395 9.31 18.37 34.79
CA LEU A 395 10.70 18.21 34.32
C LEU A 395 11.57 17.47 35.33
N GLU A 396 11.44 17.78 36.61
CA GLU A 396 12.15 17.09 37.69
C GLU A 396 11.77 15.61 37.76
N GLU A 397 10.48 15.29 37.61
CA GLU A 397 10.00 13.91 37.60
C GLU A 397 10.55 13.10 36.42
N ILE A 398 10.60 13.70 35.23
CA ILE A 398 11.21 13.06 34.05
C ILE A 398 12.70 12.79 34.29
N ARG A 399 13.43 13.77 34.83
CA ARG A 399 14.87 13.63 35.15
C ARG A 399 15.14 12.61 36.23
N LYS A 400 14.28 12.49 37.24
CA LYS A 400 14.37 11.45 38.26
C LYS A 400 14.31 10.03 37.67
N HIS A 401 13.66 9.87 36.52
CA HIS A 401 13.63 8.63 35.76
C HIS A 401 14.82 8.46 34.79
N GLY A 402 15.80 9.38 34.83
CA GLY A 402 16.98 9.36 33.98
C GLY A 402 16.66 9.53 32.49
N LYS A 403 15.72 10.42 32.17
CA LYS A 403 15.28 10.68 30.78
C LYS A 403 15.43 12.15 30.43
N PRO A 404 15.66 12.49 29.14
CA PRO A 404 15.63 13.87 28.69
C PRO A 404 14.25 14.50 28.91
N ALA A 405 14.22 15.68 29.53
CA ALA A 405 13.02 16.44 29.87
C ALA A 405 12.90 17.70 29.02
N GLY A 406 11.83 17.80 28.22
CA GLY A 406 11.61 18.93 27.30
C GLY A 406 10.42 19.81 27.65
N ILE A 407 10.32 20.96 26.97
CA ILE A 407 9.11 21.78 26.92
C ILE A 407 8.76 22.06 25.46
N GLY A 408 7.49 21.87 25.09
CA GLY A 408 6.95 22.26 23.81
C GLY A 408 6.12 23.52 23.91
N ALA A 409 6.02 24.30 22.83
CA ALA A 409 5.14 25.48 22.74
C ALA A 409 4.82 25.82 21.28
N HIS A 410 3.59 26.30 21.01
CA HIS A 410 3.26 26.86 19.70
C HIS A 410 3.50 28.37 19.65
N LYS A 411 3.37 29.06 20.79
CA LYS A 411 3.59 30.52 20.91
C LYS A 411 4.99 30.82 21.43
N ILE A 412 5.63 31.88 20.94
CA ILE A 412 6.97 32.25 21.42
C ILE A 412 6.89 32.89 22.82
N GLU A 413 5.78 33.54 23.12
CA GLU A 413 5.46 34.15 24.41
C GLU A 413 5.47 33.09 25.52
N ALA A 414 4.91 31.91 25.24
CA ALA A 414 4.89 30.81 26.21
C ALA A 414 6.31 30.34 26.58
N ILE A 415 7.23 30.31 25.61
CA ILE A 415 8.65 30.00 25.86
C ILE A 415 9.28 31.12 26.72
N LYS A 416 9.04 32.39 26.39
CA LYS A 416 9.56 33.53 27.16
C LYS A 416 9.10 33.46 28.61
N THR A 417 7.82 33.22 28.85
CA THR A 417 7.27 33.04 30.21
C THR A 417 7.95 31.87 30.93
N CYS A 418 8.13 30.72 30.26
CA CYS A 418 8.85 29.60 30.88
C CYS A 418 10.27 29.99 31.32
N VAL A 419 10.99 30.76 30.49
CA VAL A 419 12.35 31.25 30.79
C VAL A 419 12.34 32.28 31.92
N GLU A 420 11.38 33.21 31.94
CA GLU A 420 11.21 34.23 33.00
C GLU A 420 10.99 33.57 34.37
N TYR A 421 10.23 32.47 34.41
CA TYR A 421 10.03 31.66 35.61
C TYR A 421 11.18 30.68 35.89
N GLY A 422 12.29 30.75 35.14
CA GLY A 422 13.52 30.00 35.38
C GLY A 422 13.47 28.52 34.96
N LEU A 423 12.50 28.11 34.14
CA LEU A 423 12.41 26.74 33.66
C LEU A 423 13.54 26.45 32.66
N LYS A 424 14.30 25.39 32.93
CA LYS A 424 15.42 24.93 32.10
C LYS A 424 15.17 23.49 31.64
N PRO A 425 14.62 23.26 30.44
CA PRO A 425 14.54 21.92 29.87
C PRO A 425 15.85 21.50 29.20
N ASP A 426 16.00 20.20 28.94
CA ASP A 426 17.13 19.64 28.18
C ASP A 426 16.95 19.89 26.67
N PHE A 427 15.70 20.07 26.21
CA PHE A 427 15.38 20.43 24.82
C PHE A 427 14.05 21.18 24.71
N TRP A 428 13.89 21.95 23.63
CA TRP A 428 12.65 22.65 23.30
C TRP A 428 11.99 22.05 22.05
N VAL A 429 10.66 22.00 22.03
CA VAL A 429 9.87 21.60 20.85
C VAL A 429 9.02 22.79 20.41
N LYS A 430 9.48 23.51 19.40
CA LYS A 430 8.83 24.74 18.93
C LYS A 430 8.24 24.54 17.54
N THR A 431 6.97 24.85 17.39
CA THR A 431 6.37 24.97 16.06
C THR A 431 6.81 26.29 15.42
N CYS A 432 7.38 26.20 14.21
CA CYS A 432 7.78 27.36 13.43
C CYS A 432 6.65 27.73 12.46
N HIS A 433 5.85 28.73 12.83
CA HIS A 433 4.85 29.34 11.95
C HIS A 433 5.41 30.64 11.36
N SER A 434 5.01 30.98 10.13
CA SER A 434 5.34 32.25 9.48
C SER A 434 4.55 33.43 10.03
N HIS A 435 3.59 33.17 10.91
CA HIS A 435 2.77 34.14 11.63
C HIS A 435 2.84 33.72 13.11
N ASN A 436 3.18 34.67 13.98
CA ASN A 436 3.54 34.42 15.38
C ASN A 436 2.53 33.55 16.15
#